data_AF-D2JD10-F1
#
_entry.id   AF-D2JD10-F1
#
_cell.length_a   1.000
_cell.length_b   1.000
_cell.length_c   1.000
_cell.angle_alpha   90.00
_cell.angle_beta   90.00
_cell.angle_gamma   90.00
#
_symmetry.space_group_name_H-M   'P 1'
#
loop_
_entity.id
_entity.type
_entity.pdbx_description
1 polymer ?
#
loop_
_entity_poly.entity_id
_entity_poly.type
_entity_poly.pdbx_seq_one_letter_code
_entity_poly.pdbx_strand_id
1 'polypeptide(L)'
;MNTVGMLRTSNKPRILARTVAYICQYNKINFFYFSPEDVDIRNKKINAQVFKHGKWVRKIVDYPDIVDNEPMKISNKKNIFFS
;
A
#
# COMPACT_ATOMS: atom_id res chain seq x y z
N MET A 1 -2.56 -19.22 0.31
CA MET A 1 -2.50 -18.12 1.29
C MET A 1 -2.75 -16.86 0.50
N ASN A 2 -3.67 -16.00 0.92
CA ASN A 2 -3.95 -14.77 0.17
C ASN A 2 -3.23 -13.62 0.88
N THR A 3 -2.25 -13.04 0.21
CA THR A 3 -1.52 -11.86 0.63
C THR A 3 -1.97 -10.65 -0.19
N VAL A 4 -2.17 -9.52 0.47
CA VAL A 4 -2.64 -8.28 -0.16
C VAL A 4 -1.64 -7.18 0.09
N GLY A 5 -1.14 -6.60 -0.99
CA GLY A 5 -0.29 -5.42 -0.98
C GLY A 5 -1.05 -4.16 -1.35
N MET A 6 -0.98 -3.12 -0.54
CA MET A 6 -1.46 -1.78 -0.91
C MET A 6 -0.29 -0.92 -1.34
N LEU A 7 -0.23 -0.62 -2.65
CA LEU A 7 0.81 0.21 -3.26
C LEU A 7 0.33 1.67 -3.35
N ARG A 8 1.06 2.58 -2.73
CA ARG A 8 0.78 4.03 -2.76
C ARG A 8 2.07 4.84 -2.91
N THR A 9 1.97 6.07 -3.41
CA THR A 9 3.13 6.97 -3.53
C THR A 9 3.63 7.47 -2.18
N SER A 10 2.73 7.61 -1.19
CA SER A 10 3.09 8.02 0.17
C SER A 10 3.74 6.85 0.93
N ASN A 11 4.87 7.11 1.59
CA ASN A 11 5.46 6.15 2.54
C ASN A 11 4.76 6.12 3.90
N LYS A 12 3.80 7.02 4.17
CA LYS A 12 3.06 7.08 5.43
C LYS A 12 1.67 6.47 5.27
N PRO A 13 1.37 5.34 5.93
CA PRO A 13 0.03 4.76 5.93
C PRO A 13 -0.96 5.73 6.58
N ARG A 14 -2.06 5.99 5.87
CA ARG A 14 -3.16 6.85 6.36
C ARG A 14 -4.31 6.01 6.90
N ILE A 15 -5.41 6.68 7.28
CA ILE A 15 -6.60 6.05 7.84
C ILE A 15 -7.13 4.90 6.97
N LEU A 16 -7.13 5.06 5.64
CA LEU A 16 -7.56 4.01 4.71
C LEU A 16 -6.74 2.72 4.86
N ALA A 17 -5.41 2.84 4.84
CA ALA A 17 -4.51 1.70 5.01
C ALA A 17 -4.72 1.03 6.37
N ARG A 18 -4.99 1.82 7.42
CA ARG A 18 -5.28 1.31 8.75
C ARG A 18 -6.61 0.54 8.81
N THR A 19 -7.67 1.08 8.21
CA THR A 19 -8.98 0.42 8.13
C THR A 19 -8.89 -0.90 7.36
N VAL A 20 -8.21 -0.91 6.21
CA VAL A 20 -7.98 -2.13 5.43
C VAL A 20 -7.17 -3.14 6.23
N ALA A 21 -6.11 -2.71 6.92
CA ALA A 21 -5.33 -3.60 7.77
C ALA A 21 -6.17 -4.30 8.86
N TYR A 22 -7.10 -3.58 9.50
CA TYR A 22 -8.02 -4.18 10.48
C TYR A 22 -8.94 -5.23 9.85
N ILE A 23 -9.51 -4.94 8.67
CA ILE A 23 -10.38 -5.87 7.93
C ILE A 23 -9.59 -7.12 7.52
N CYS A 24 -8.39 -6.95 6.98
CA CYS A 24 -7.52 -8.07 6.61
C CYS A 24 -7.14 -8.91 7.83
N GLN A 25 -6.79 -8.28 8.96
CA GLN A 25 -6.47 -8.99 10.19
C GLN A 25 -7.67 -9.83 10.70
N TYR A 26 -8.88 -9.27 10.67
CA TYR A 26 -10.11 -9.99 11.02
C TYR A 26 -10.33 -11.22 10.13
N ASN A 27 -10.09 -11.08 8.82
CA ASN A 27 -10.22 -12.16 7.84
C ASN A 27 -8.99 -13.08 7.78
N LYS A 28 -7.99 -12.91 8.65
CA LYS A 28 -6.72 -13.67 8.65
C LYS A 28 -5.96 -13.56 7.32
N ILE A 29 -6.06 -12.43 6.64
CA ILE A 29 -5.35 -12.07 5.40
C ILE A 29 -4.07 -11.32 5.76
N ASN A 30 -2.97 -11.70 5.14
CA ASN A 30 -1.69 -11.01 5.31
C ASN A 30 -1.70 -9.72 4.49
N PHE A 31 -1.81 -8.59 5.17
CA PHE A 31 -1.81 -7.26 4.55
C PHE A 31 -0.49 -6.54 4.78
N PHE A 32 -0.01 -5.86 3.73
CA PHE A 32 1.17 -5.02 3.82
C PHE A 32 1.03 -3.77 2.95
N TYR A 33 1.59 -2.67 3.45
CA TYR A 33 1.58 -1.36 2.82
C TYR A 33 2.99 -0.99 2.39
N PHE A 34 3.17 -0.51 1.17
CA PHE A 34 4.48 -0.13 0.66
C PHE A 34 4.36 0.93 -0.45
N SER A 35 5.48 1.60 -0.73
CA SER A 35 5.62 2.46 -1.90
C SER A 35 6.55 1.84 -2.94
N PRO A 36 6.63 2.39 -4.17
CA PRO A 36 7.59 1.91 -5.17
C PRO A 36 9.04 1.93 -4.67
N GLU A 37 9.40 2.86 -3.78
CA GLU A 37 10.75 2.99 -3.21
C GLU A 37 11.11 1.83 -2.28
N ASP A 38 10.12 1.14 -1.73
CA ASP A 38 10.32 -0.01 -0.82
C ASP A 38 10.55 -1.33 -1.59
N VAL A 39 10.47 -1.32 -2.93
CA VAL A 39 10.53 -2.53 -3.77
C VAL A 39 11.94 -2.76 -4.31
N ASP A 40 12.54 -3.87 -3.89
CA ASP A 40 13.78 -4.39 -4.49
C ASP A 40 13.44 -5.34 -5.63
N ILE A 41 13.53 -4.82 -6.86
CA ILE A 41 13.22 -5.55 -8.09
C ILE A 41 14.23 -6.67 -8.35
N ARG A 42 15.49 -6.48 -7.94
CA ARG A 42 16.57 -7.45 -8.20
C ARG A 42 16.38 -8.70 -7.34
N ASN A 43 16.09 -8.50 -6.07
CA ASN A 43 15.91 -9.58 -5.10
C ASN A 43 14.45 -10.04 -4.96
N LYS A 44 13.51 -9.35 -5.65
CA LYS A 44 12.06 -9.59 -5.55
C LYS A 44 11.55 -9.55 -4.11
N LYS A 45 12.02 -8.57 -3.35
CA LYS A 45 11.66 -8.35 -1.94
C LYS A 45 11.06 -6.96 -1.76
N ILE A 46 10.20 -6.82 -0.76
CA ILE A 46 9.59 -5.54 -0.40
C ILE A 46 9.87 -5.25 1.06
N ASN A 47 10.41 -4.07 1.36
CA ASN A 47 10.54 -3.58 2.74
C ASN A 47 9.22 -2.98 3.23
N ALA A 48 8.18 -3.79 3.38
CA ALA A 48 6.83 -3.31 3.60
C ALA A 48 6.54 -2.91 5.05
N GLN A 49 5.50 -2.09 5.24
CA GLN A 49 4.90 -1.79 6.54
C GLN A 49 3.75 -2.76 6.82
N VAL A 50 3.85 -3.46 7.95
CA VAL A 50 2.84 -4.40 8.44
C VAL A 50 2.21 -3.83 9.69
N PHE A 51 0.88 -3.87 9.79
CA PHE A 51 0.17 -3.41 10.98
C PHE A 51 0.08 -4.54 12.01
N LYS A 52 0.70 -4.35 13.18
CA LYS A 52 0.68 -5.31 14.29
C LYS A 52 0.50 -4.59 15.62
N HIS A 53 -0.39 -5.09 16.46
CA HIS A 53 -0.66 -4.56 17.81
C HIS A 53 -0.86 -3.04 17.84
N GLY A 54 -1.61 -2.51 16.87
CA GLY A 54 -1.91 -1.08 16.79
C GLY A 54 -0.80 -0.20 16.19
N LYS A 55 0.33 -0.78 15.76
CA LYS A 55 1.50 -0.07 15.25
C LYS A 55 1.91 -0.58 13.87
N TRP A 56 2.51 0.29 13.07
CA TRP A 56 3.16 -0.09 11.80
C TRP A 56 4.60 -0.50 12.08
N VAL A 57 5.00 -1.67 11.58
CA VAL A 57 6.37 -2.20 11.69
C VAL A 57 6.90 -2.53 10.31
N ARG A 58 8.18 -2.25 10.06
CA ARG A 58 8.83 -2.62 8.79
C ARG A 58 9.20 -4.10 8.81
N LYS A 59 8.94 -4.80 7.71
CA LYS A 59 9.31 -6.20 7.52
C LYS A 59 9.60 -6.47 6.04
N ILE A 60 10.67 -7.22 5.79
CA ILE A 60 10.97 -7.75 4.47
C ILE A 60 9.98 -8.87 4.14
N VAL A 61 9.28 -8.74 3.03
CA VAL A 61 8.27 -9.70 2.54
C VAL A 61 8.51 -10.04 1.07
N ASP A 62 7.98 -11.18 0.64
CA ASP A 62 7.85 -11.53 -0.77
C ASP A 62 6.75 -10.71 -1.45
N TYR A 63 6.66 -10.81 -2.76
CA TYR A 63 5.60 -10.14 -3.52
C TYR A 63 4.23 -10.70 -3.13
N PRO A 64 3.21 -9.83 -3.01
CA PRO A 64 1.85 -10.27 -2.72
C PRO A 64 1.24 -11.01 -3.91
N ASP A 65 0.21 -11.80 -3.60
CA ASP A 65 -0.66 -12.40 -4.61
C ASP A 65 -1.51 -11.34 -5.32
N ILE A 66 -1.94 -10.31 -4.60
CA ILE A 66 -2.80 -9.22 -5.10
C ILE A 66 -2.22 -7.87 -4.70
N VAL A 67 -2.12 -6.95 -5.67
CA VAL A 67 -1.73 -5.56 -5.45
C VAL A 67 -2.91 -4.62 -5.70
N ASP A 68 -3.32 -3.88 -4.68
CA ASP A 68 -4.18 -2.71 -4.80
C ASP A 68 -3.29 -1.50 -5.17
N ASN A 69 -3.32 -1.11 -6.44
CA ASN A 69 -2.69 0.13 -6.90
C ASN A 69 -3.67 1.30 -6.82
N GLU A 70 -3.18 2.48 -6.41
CA GLU A 70 -3.98 3.70 -6.56
C GLU A 70 -3.99 4.10 -8.04
N PRO A 71 -5.17 4.20 -8.68
CA PRO A 71 -5.23 4.72 -10.03
C PRO A 71 -4.69 6.15 -10.01
N MET A 72 -3.69 6.44 -10.86
CA MET A 72 -3.20 7.81 -11.04
C MET A 72 -4.39 8.72 -11.33
N LYS A 73 -4.60 9.74 -10.50
CA LYS A 73 -5.54 10.81 -10.83
C LYS A 73 -5.03 11.50 -12.09
N ILE A 74 -5.64 11.21 -13.24
CA ILE A 74 -5.48 12.03 -14.43
C ILE A 74 -6.12 13.38 -14.11
N SER A 75 -5.32 14.34 -13.65
CA SER A 75 -5.78 15.69 -13.39
C SER A 75 -5.98 16.39 -14.73
N ASN A 76 -7.17 16.30 -15.32
CA ASN A 76 -7.59 17.27 -16.32
C ASN A 76 -7.82 18.62 -15.61
N LYS A 77 -6.76 19.37 -15.35
CA LYS A 77 -6.86 20.81 -15.05
C LYS A 77 -7.34 21.50 -16.33
N LYS A 78 -8.65 21.60 -16.53
CA LYS A 78 -9.21 22.62 -17.41
C LYS A 78 -8.98 23.97 -16.71
N ASN A 79 -7.92 24.68 -17.09
CA ASN A 79 -7.81 26.10 -16.80
C ASN A 79 -8.91 26.81 -17.59
N ILE A 80 -10.06 27.01 -16.95
CA ILE A 80 -11.11 27.89 -17.45
C ILE A 80 -10.66 29.31 -17.10
N PHE A 81 -10.03 29.99 -18.05
CA PHE A 81 -9.82 31.43 -17.99
C PHE A 81 -11.18 32.08 -18.31
N PHE A 82 -11.75 32.79 -17.35
CA PHE A 82 -12.78 33.79 -17.66
C PHE A 82 -12.05 35.10 -17.94
N SER A 83 -12.13 35.56 -19.19
CA SER A 83 -11.77 36.92 -19.62
C SER A 83 -13.01 37.80 -19.60
#